data_AF-A0A1J6WWH4-F1
#
_entry.id   AF-A0A1J6WWH4-F1
#
_cell.length_a   1.000
_cell.length_b   1.000
_cell.length_c   1.000
_cell.angle_alpha   90.00
_cell.angle_beta   90.00
_cell.angle_gamma   90.00
#
_symmetry.space_group_name_H-M   'P 1'
#
loop_
_entity.id
_entity.type
_entity.pdbx_description
1 polymer ?
#
loop_
_entity_poly.entity_id
_entity_poly.type
_entity_poly.pdbx_seq_one_letter_code
_entity_poly.pdbx_strand_id
1 'polypeptide(L)' 'MEYKTFGRHIIADLWGVDFDKLNDIAFLKEQMHEAALASGATVLSIDYHTFDPHGATLFVVLSDQRSG' A
#
# COMPACT_ATOMS: atom_id res chain seq x y z
N MET A 1 16.25 -1.67 30.13
CA MET A 1 15.01 -1.22 29.48
C MET A 1 14.91 -1.98 28.17
N GLU A 2 14.03 -2.97 28.08
CA GLU A 2 13.79 -3.68 26.81
C GLU A 2 12.94 -2.76 25.91
N TYR A 3 13.51 -2.31 24.80
CA TYR A 3 12.75 -1.66 23.75
C TYR A 3 12.06 -2.74 22.92
N LYS A 4 10.76 -2.96 23.14
CA LYS A 4 9.94 -3.83 22.30
C LYS A 4 9.46 -3.03 21.09
N THR A 5 9.95 -3.37 19.91
CA THR A 5 9.41 -2.89 18.65
C THR A 5 8.22 -3.79 18.27
N PHE A 6 7.00 -3.26 18.37
CA PHE A 6 5.80 -3.97 17.94
C PHE A 6 5.47 -3.57 16.50
N GLY A 7 5.65 -4.50 15.57
CA GLY A 7 5.21 -4.38 14.19
C GLY A 7 4.36 -5.60 13.80
N ARG A 8 3.36 -5.40 12.94
CA ARG A 8 2.62 -6.50 12.31
C ARG A 8 2.89 -6.47 10.82
N HIS A 9 3.41 -7.58 10.29
CA HIS A 9 3.60 -7.78 8.86
C HIS A 9 2.57 -8.79 8.37
N ILE A 10 1.78 -8.42 7.37
CA ILE A 10 0.81 -9.29 6.69
C ILE A 10 1.29 -9.45 5.25
N ILE A 11 1.34 -10.68 4.77
CA ILE A 11 1.65 -11.04 3.38
C ILE A 11 0.42 -11.78 2.84
N ALA A 12 -0.06 -11.39 1.66
CA ALA A 12 -1.24 -11.98 1.04
C ALA A 12 -1.10 -12.04 -0.49
N ASP A 13 -1.54 -13.15 -1.06
CA ASP A 13 -1.68 -13.33 -2.51
C ASP A 13 -3.17 -13.27 -2.88
N LEU A 14 -3.54 -12.36 -3.78
CA LEU A 14 -4.92 -12.17 -4.23
C LEU A 14 -5.11 -12.76 -5.62
N TRP A 15 -6.23 -13.46 -5.80
CA TRP A 15 -6.57 -14.16 -7.05
C TRP A 15 -7.94 -13.70 -7.57
N GLY A 16 -8.14 -13.76 -8.89
CA GLY A 16 -9.41 -13.37 -9.52
C GLY A 16 -9.67 -11.86 -9.56
N VAL A 17 -8.62 -11.05 -9.37
CA VAL A 17 -8.70 -9.60 -9.57
C VAL A 17 -8.78 -9.30 -11.06
N ASP A 18 -9.65 -8.38 -11.42
CA ASP A 18 -9.81 -7.89 -12.79
C ASP A 18 -8.47 -7.39 -13.35
N PHE A 19 -8.09 -7.88 -14.54
CA PHE A 19 -6.83 -7.57 -15.19
C PHE A 19 -6.68 -6.08 -15.46
N ASP A 20 -7.75 -5.40 -15.87
CA ASP A 20 -7.69 -3.97 -16.20
C ASP A 20 -7.42 -3.13 -14.94
N LYS A 21 -7.94 -3.57 -13.79
CA LYS A 21 -7.68 -2.92 -12.49
C LYS A 21 -6.25 -3.12 -12.01
N LEU A 22 -5.63 -4.26 -12.31
CA LEU A 22 -4.22 -4.51 -11.98
C LEU A 22 -3.25 -3.67 -12.83
N ASN A 23 -3.71 -3.16 -13.98
CA ASN A 23 -2.93 -2.31 -14.88
C ASN A 23 -3.26 -0.81 -14.75
N ASP A 24 -4.35 -0.45 -14.05
CA ASP A 24 -4.72 0.93 -13.77
C ASP A 24 -3.99 1.45 -12.54
N ILE A 25 -2.88 2.16 -12.77
CA ILE A 25 -2.09 2.74 -11.68
C ILE A 25 -2.84 3.79 -10.86
N ALA A 26 -3.78 4.52 -11.46
CA ALA A 26 -4.56 5.51 -10.72
C ALA A 26 -5.49 4.80 -9.74
N PHE A 27 -6.16 3.73 -10.19
CA PHE A 27 -6.97 2.87 -9.33
C PHE A 27 -6.14 2.26 -8.19
N LEU A 28 -4.97 1.67 -8.49
CA LEU A 28 -4.12 1.06 -7.46
C LEU A 28 -3.63 2.06 -6.41
N LYS A 29 -3.25 3.28 -6.82
CA LYS A 29 -2.87 4.35 -5.90
C LYS A 29 -4.00 4.74 -4.96
N GLU A 30 -5.21 4.88 -5.49
CA GLU A 30 -6.40 5.19 -4.69
C GLU A 30 -6.70 4.09 -3.67
N GLN A 31 -6.70 2.82 -4.10
CA GLN A 31 -6.96 1.70 -3.18
C GLN A 31 -5.94 1.63 -2.04
N MET A 32 -4.68 1.95 -2.32
CA MET A 32 -3.60 1.90 -1.33
C MET A 32 -3.64 3.10 -0.37
N HIS A 33 -4.07 4.27 -0.86
CA HIS A 33 -4.38 5.42 -0.02
C HIS A 33 -5.54 5.12 0.95
N GLU A 34 -6.65 4.57 0.43
CA GLU A 34 -7.81 4.19 1.25
C GLU A 34 -7.47 3.11 2.28
N ALA A 35 -6.65 2.11 1.91
CA ALA A 35 -6.17 1.10 2.84
C ALA A 35 -5.31 1.69 3.96
N ALA A 36 -4.44 2.65 3.64
CA ALA A 36 -3.62 3.35 4.64
C ALA A 36 -4.50 4.15 5.61
N LEU A 37 -5.49 4.91 5.10
CA LEU A 37 -6.45 5.63 5.93
C LEU A 37 -7.25 4.69 6.84
N ALA A 38 -7.78 3.58 6.30
CA ALA A 38 -8.53 2.59 7.06
C ALA A 38 -7.69 1.93 8.16
N SER A 39 -6.36 1.83 7.97
CA SER A 39 -5.43 1.33 8.98
C SER A 39 -5.13 2.34 10.11
N GLY A 40 -5.52 3.61 9.93
CA GLY A 40 -5.20 4.71 10.84
C GLY A 40 -3.75 5.20 10.72
N ALA A 41 -3.08 4.90 9.60
CA ALA A 41 -1.71 5.32 9.34
C ALA A 41 -1.68 6.61 8.52
N THR A 42 -0.67 7.44 8.77
CA THR A 42 -0.42 8.64 7.96
C THR A 42 0.45 8.29 6.76
N VAL A 43 -0.02 8.60 5.56
CA VAL A 43 0.72 8.42 4.30
C VAL A 43 1.78 9.51 4.15
N LEU A 44 3.03 9.12 3.97
CA LEU A 44 4.16 10.04 3.70
C LEU A 44 4.42 10.17 2.20
N SER A 45 4.46 9.05 1.48
CA SER A 45 4.61 9.03 0.03
C SER A 45 3.92 7.81 -0.58
N ILE A 46 3.58 7.94 -1.86
CA ILE A 46 3.13 6.85 -2.71
C ILE A 46 3.98 6.90 -3.98
N ASP A 47 4.78 5.87 -4.16
CA ASP A 47 5.72 5.73 -5.26
C ASP A 47 5.38 4.46 -6.03
N TYR A 48 5.63 4.48 -7.34
CA TYR A 48 5.19 3.41 -8.21
C TYR A 48 6.04 3.27 -9.46
N HIS A 49 5.92 2.10 -10.09
CA HIS A 49 6.46 1.80 -11.40
C HIS A 49 5.45 0.99 -12.19
N THR A 50 5.16 1.41 -13.42
CA THR A 50 4.34 0.65 -14.37
C THR A 50 5.24 -0.04 -15.38
N PHE A 51 4.98 -1.31 -15.65
CA PHE A 51 5.72 -2.11 -16.61
C PHE A 51 5.00 -2.13 -17.97
N ASP A 52 5.77 -2.28 -19.04
CA ASP A 52 5.27 -2.46 -20.40
C ASP A 52 5.43 -3.94 -20.82
N PRO A 53 4.39 -4.60 -21.38
CA PRO A 53 3.07 -4.06 -21.70
C PRO A 53 2.04 -4.11 -20.55
N HIS A 54 2.35 -4.78 -19.44
CA HIS A 54 1.45 -4.89 -18.29
C HIS A 54 2.19 -5.09 -16.97
N GLY A 55 1.51 -4.72 -15.89
CA GLY A 55 1.97 -4.86 -14.51
C GLY A 55 2.29 -3.51 -13.87
N ALA A 56 2.17 -3.47 -12.54
CA ALA A 56 2.55 -2.32 -11.76
C ALA A 56 3.12 -2.78 -10.40
N THR A 57 4.11 -2.03 -9.92
CA THR A 57 4.58 -2.09 -8.53
C THR A 57 4.27 -0.77 -7.87
N LEU A 58 3.76 -0.81 -6.64
CA LEU A 58 3.50 0.37 -5.83
C LEU A 58 3.93 0.10 -4.40
N PHE A 59 4.49 1.12 -3.76
CA PHE A 59 4.76 1.12 -2.33
C PHE A 59 4.23 2.41 -1.69
N VAL A 60 3.68 2.25 -0.49
CA VAL A 60 3.21 3.35 0.33
C VAL A 60 4.11 3.43 1.55
N VAL A 61 4.74 4.58 1.74
CA VAL A 61 5.53 4.84 2.94
C VAL A 61 4.58 5.42 4.00
N LEU A 62 4.49 4.72 5.12
CA LEU A 62 3.63 5.11 6.25
C LEU A 62 4.47 5.61 7.41
N SER A 63 3.92 6.55 8.17
CA SER A 63 4.49 6.94 9.46
C SER A 63 3.79 6.23 10.61
N ASP A 64 4.54 5.90 11.66
CA ASP A 64 4.01 5.40 12.93
C ASP A 64 3.37 6.52 13.80
N GLN A 65 3.41 7.78 13.32
CA GLN A 65 2.74 8.89 14.00
C GLN A 65 1.23 8.73 13.84
N ARG A 66 0.55 8.34 14.92
CA ARG A 66 -0.89 8.46 15.04
C ARG A 66 -1.20 9.92 15.39
N SER A 67 -1.87 10.64 14.51
CA SER A 67 -2.50 11.91 14.89
C SER A 67 -3.57 11.59 15.95
N GLY A 68 -3.33 12.06 17.18
CA GLY A 68 -4.27 11.95 18.29
C GLY A 68 -5.48 12.87 18.14
#